data_AF-A0A2L2Y9B1-F1
#
_entry.id   AF-A0A2L2Y9B1-F1
#
_cell.length_a   1.000
_cell.length_b   1.000
_cell.length_c   1.000
_cell.angle_alpha   90.00
_cell.angle_beta   90.00
_cell.angle_gamma   90.00
#
_symmetry.space_group_name_H-M   'P 1'
#
loop_
_entity.id
_entity.type
_entity.pdbx_description
1 polymer ?
#
loop_
_entity_poly.entity_id
_entity_poly.type
_entity_poly.pdbx_seq_one_letter_code
_entity_poly.pdbx_strand_id
1 'polypeptide(L)'
;MQMRFDGTLGFHGGIIDEGTDILTGLNRELKEEINLKSTFHVTHEDHMFTHVANSKKFCYHFYAKEVSKEEFQSIEYDTLCADEYGIETFGLVRVPMFVMHDHIRGLPTFLKNQFAGCAKIQLLNFLVLKELCSCDELNVYLNKS
;
A
#
# COMPACT_ATOMS: atom_id res chain seq x y z
N MET A 1 1.80 -3.55 2.78
CA MET A 1 0.88 -3.98 1.70
C MET A 1 0.05 -5.14 2.22
N GLN A 2 -0.96 -5.58 1.48
CA GLN A 2 -1.80 -6.71 1.86
C GLN A 2 -1.99 -7.69 0.69
N MET A 3 -2.20 -8.96 1.02
CA MET A 3 -2.78 -9.92 0.09
C MET A 3 -4.29 -9.69 0.03
N ARG A 4 -4.82 -9.45 -1.16
CA ARG A 4 -6.26 -9.24 -1.39
C ARG A 4 -6.99 -10.55 -1.69
N PHE A 5 -8.31 -10.53 -1.63
CA PHE A 5 -9.15 -11.68 -1.96
C PHE A 5 -8.92 -12.25 -3.37
N ASP A 6 -8.51 -11.39 -4.31
CA ASP A 6 -8.24 -11.73 -5.71
C ASP A 6 -6.84 -12.35 -5.95
N GLY A 7 -6.07 -12.58 -4.87
CA GLY A 7 -4.74 -13.18 -4.93
C GLY A 7 -3.63 -12.22 -5.37
N THR A 8 -3.89 -10.91 -5.37
CA THR A 8 -2.89 -9.88 -5.71
C THR A 8 -2.47 -9.04 -4.51
N LEU A 9 -1.31 -8.41 -4.60
CA LEU A 9 -0.81 -7.46 -3.60
C LEU A 9 -1.37 -6.05 -3.83
N GLY A 10 -1.88 -5.44 -2.77
CA GLY A 10 -2.42 -4.08 -2.79
C GLY A 10 -2.00 -3.26 -1.58
N PHE A 11 -2.34 -1.97 -1.60
CA PHE A 11 -2.39 -1.16 -0.39
C PHE A 11 -3.74 -1.35 0.32
N HIS A 12 -3.82 -0.94 1.57
CA HIS A 12 -5.07 -0.88 2.31
C HIS A 12 -5.89 0.34 1.85
N GLY A 13 -7.21 0.24 1.92
CA GLY A 13 -8.20 1.16 1.40
C GLY A 13 -9.00 0.57 0.24
N GLY A 14 -10.04 1.30 -0.18
CA GLY A 14 -10.97 0.80 -1.18
C GLY A 14 -11.55 1.90 -2.07
N ILE A 15 -12.66 1.57 -2.72
CA ILE A 15 -13.42 2.52 -3.53
C ILE A 15 -14.24 3.38 -2.57
N ILE A 16 -14.18 4.70 -2.75
CA ILE A 16 -15.00 5.63 -1.96
C ILE A 16 -16.29 5.92 -2.72
N ASP A 17 -17.43 5.76 -2.05
CA ASP A 17 -18.75 6.04 -2.61
C ASP A 17 -18.91 7.51 -3.02
N GLU A 18 -19.63 7.73 -4.12
CA GLU A 18 -19.92 9.08 -4.62
C GLU A 18 -20.65 9.92 -3.55
N GLY A 19 -20.17 11.13 -3.32
CA GLY A 19 -20.71 12.04 -2.30
C GLY A 19 -20.12 11.85 -0.90
N THR A 20 -19.30 10.83 -0.66
CA THR A 20 -18.57 10.65 0.59
C THR A 20 -17.25 11.43 0.55
N ASP A 21 -16.90 12.10 1.65
CA ASP A 21 -15.58 12.70 1.81
C ASP A 21 -14.48 11.63 1.75
N ILE A 22 -13.41 11.89 0.97
CA ILE A 22 -12.36 10.91 0.68
C ILE A 22 -11.69 10.40 1.95
N LEU A 23 -11.37 11.29 2.90
CA LEU A 23 -10.69 10.87 4.14
C LEU A 23 -11.62 10.12 5.08
N THR A 24 -12.90 10.51 5.13
CA THR A 24 -13.93 9.79 5.89
C THR A 24 -14.08 8.37 5.36
N GLY A 25 -14.22 8.22 4.04
CA GLY A 25 -14.29 6.91 3.38
C GLY A 25 -13.01 6.10 3.59
N LEU A 26 -11.84 6.68 3.34
CA LEU A 26 -10.56 5.99 3.50
C LEU A 26 -10.34 5.51 4.93
N ASN A 27 -10.61 6.33 5.94
CA ASN A 27 -10.43 5.91 7.34
C ASN A 27 -11.45 4.84 7.76
N ARG A 28 -12.66 4.83 7.19
CA ARG A 28 -13.61 3.71 7.35
C ARG A 28 -13.03 2.42 6.77
N GLU A 29 -12.57 2.44 5.54
CA GLU A 29 -11.97 1.26 4.87
C GLU A 29 -10.75 0.75 5.66
N LEU A 30 -9.87 1.64 6.12
CA LEU A 30 -8.72 1.25 6.94
C LEU A 30 -9.14 0.67 8.30
N LYS A 31 -10.28 1.11 8.86
CA LYS A 31 -10.82 0.50 10.07
C LYS A 31 -11.32 -0.92 9.81
N GLU A 32 -12.00 -1.15 8.69
CA GLU A 32 -12.57 -2.44 8.31
C GLU A 32 -11.49 -3.46 7.89
N GLU A 33 -10.47 -3.03 7.14
CA GLU A 33 -9.41 -3.88 6.59
C GLU A 33 -8.28 -4.21 7.58
N ILE A 34 -7.87 -3.24 8.41
CA ILE A 34 -6.70 -3.38 9.31
C ILE A 34 -6.99 -2.97 10.75
N ASN A 35 -8.25 -2.78 11.13
CA ASN A 35 -8.65 -2.37 12.47
C ASN A 35 -7.97 -1.07 12.93
N LEU A 36 -7.68 -0.15 11.99
CA LEU A 36 -6.90 1.05 12.27
C LEU A 36 -7.52 1.88 13.40
N LYS A 37 -6.71 2.25 14.39
CA LYS A 37 -7.14 3.09 15.51
C LYS A 37 -7.21 4.55 15.09
N SER A 38 -8.11 5.33 15.70
CA SER A 38 -8.34 6.73 15.37
C SER A 38 -7.11 7.63 15.54
N THR A 39 -6.18 7.26 16.42
CA THR A 39 -4.88 7.93 16.60
C THR A 39 -4.01 7.88 15.35
N PHE A 40 -4.23 6.90 14.46
CA PHE A 40 -3.49 6.71 13.21
C PHE A 40 -4.30 7.11 11.97
N HIS A 41 -5.44 7.78 12.14
CA HIS A 41 -6.24 8.21 11.00
C HIS A 41 -5.40 9.05 10.02
N VAL A 42 -5.63 8.76 8.74
CA VAL A 42 -5.04 9.47 7.61
C VAL A 42 -5.71 10.83 7.50
N THR A 43 -4.90 11.85 7.26
CA THR A 43 -5.31 13.26 7.16
C THR A 43 -4.94 13.83 5.79
N HIS A 44 -5.29 15.10 5.55
CA HIS A 44 -4.90 15.79 4.32
C HIS A 44 -3.37 15.93 4.18
N GLU A 45 -2.63 16.01 5.29
CA GLU A 45 -1.16 16.12 5.28
C GLU A 45 -0.47 14.83 4.82
N ASP A 46 -1.17 13.70 4.95
CA ASP A 46 -0.69 12.39 4.55
C ASP A 46 -0.89 12.13 3.03
N HIS A 47 -1.50 13.07 2.29
CA HIS A 47 -1.69 12.95 0.83
C HIS A 47 -0.35 13.06 0.10
N MET A 48 -0.08 12.11 -0.79
CA MET A 48 1.16 12.09 -1.57
C MET A 48 0.93 12.49 -3.02
N PHE A 49 0.00 11.83 -3.70
CA PHE A 49 -0.29 12.06 -5.12
C PHE A 49 -1.59 11.38 -5.54
N THR A 50 -2.06 11.72 -6.74
CA THR A 50 -3.26 11.13 -7.35
C THR A 50 -2.94 10.66 -8.76
N HIS A 51 -3.26 9.41 -9.08
CA HIS A 51 -3.22 8.89 -10.45
C HIS A 51 -4.61 8.92 -11.07
N VAL A 52 -4.75 9.64 -12.18
CA VAL A 52 -6.03 9.72 -12.91
C VAL A 52 -6.01 8.71 -14.05
N ALA A 53 -6.91 7.73 -13.99
CA ALA A 53 -7.13 6.75 -15.04
C ALA A 53 -8.38 7.13 -15.86
N ASN A 54 -8.21 8.07 -16.81
CA ASN A 54 -9.29 8.59 -17.64
C ASN A 54 -10.11 7.49 -18.34
N SER A 55 -9.45 6.45 -18.86
CA SER A 55 -10.11 5.34 -19.55
C SER A 55 -11.01 4.50 -18.63
N LYS A 56 -10.67 4.41 -17.34
CA LYS A 56 -11.44 3.69 -16.33
C LYS A 56 -12.38 4.60 -15.54
N LYS A 57 -12.29 5.93 -15.74
CA LYS A 57 -12.99 6.96 -14.95
C LYS A 57 -12.74 6.82 -13.44
N PHE A 58 -11.51 6.47 -13.05
CA PHE A 58 -11.09 6.37 -11.65
C PHE A 58 -9.97 7.35 -11.32
N CYS A 59 -10.02 7.89 -10.10
CA CYS A 59 -8.92 8.62 -9.47
C CYS A 59 -8.38 7.77 -8.32
N TYR A 60 -7.10 7.41 -8.39
CA TYR A 60 -6.41 6.65 -7.35
C TYR A 60 -5.63 7.62 -6.46
N HIS A 61 -6.23 8.03 -5.35
CA HIS A 61 -5.60 8.87 -4.34
C HIS A 61 -4.67 8.02 -3.46
N PHE A 62 -3.41 8.41 -3.35
CA PHE A 62 -2.42 7.70 -2.55
C PHE A 62 -2.03 8.54 -1.34
N TYR A 63 -2.11 7.93 -0.16
CA TYR A 63 -1.76 8.52 1.12
C TYR A 63 -0.66 7.69 1.78
N ALA A 64 0.23 8.35 2.51
CA ALA A 64 1.27 7.68 3.29
C ALA A 64 1.40 8.35 4.65
N LYS A 65 1.23 7.55 5.70
CA LYS A 65 1.39 7.98 7.09
C LYS A 65 2.62 7.33 7.69
N GLU A 66 3.55 8.16 8.16
CA GLU A 66 4.75 7.69 8.86
C GLU A 66 4.39 7.38 10.31
N VAL A 67 4.84 6.21 10.78
CA VAL A 67 4.62 5.73 12.15
C VAL A 67 5.92 5.12 12.67
N SER A 68 6.08 5.09 13.99
CA SER A 68 7.20 4.36 14.61
C SER A 68 7.11 2.85 14.32
N LYS A 69 8.22 2.16 14.54
CA LYS A 69 8.29 0.70 14.35
C LYS A 69 7.32 -0.03 15.28
N GLU A 70 7.20 0.43 16.51
CA GLU A 70 6.35 -0.14 17.55
C GLU A 70 4.87 0.07 17.22
N GLU A 71 4.49 1.25 16.73
CA GLU A 71 3.15 1.53 16.23
C GLU A 71 2.81 0.68 15.01
N PHE A 72 3.75 0.55 14.06
CA PHE A 72 3.56 -0.32 12.89
C PHE A 72 3.31 -1.78 13.29
N GLN A 73 4.07 -2.29 14.29
CA GLN A 73 3.85 -3.63 14.84
C GLN A 73 2.48 -3.76 15.50
N SER A 74 2.03 -2.75 16.26
CA SER A 74 0.68 -2.76 16.82
C SER A 74 -0.39 -2.85 15.73
N ILE A 75 -0.24 -2.09 14.64
CA ILE A 75 -1.18 -2.10 13.51
C ILE A 75 -1.22 -3.50 12.86
N GLU A 76 -0.06 -4.13 12.67
CA GLU A 76 0.01 -5.50 12.15
C GLU A 76 -0.71 -6.51 13.03
N TYR A 77 -0.54 -6.43 14.35
CA TYR A 77 -1.26 -7.31 15.28
C TYR A 77 -2.77 -7.06 15.25
N ASP A 78 -3.19 -5.78 15.24
CA ASP A 78 -4.60 -5.40 15.26
C ASP A 78 -5.33 -5.83 13.97
N THR A 79 -4.61 -5.98 12.84
CA THR A 79 -5.14 -6.45 11.55
C THR A 79 -5.78 -7.84 11.67
N LEU A 80 -5.29 -8.71 12.54
CA LEU A 80 -5.86 -10.05 12.75
C LEU A 80 -7.27 -10.02 13.36
N CYS A 81 -7.65 -8.87 13.92
CA CYS A 81 -8.97 -8.63 14.52
C CYS A 81 -9.83 -7.70 13.65
N ALA A 82 -9.41 -7.40 12.42
CA ALA A 82 -10.16 -6.56 11.49
C ALA A 82 -11.36 -7.33 10.91
N ASP A 83 -12.44 -6.61 10.61
CA ASP A 83 -13.71 -7.20 10.17
C ASP A 83 -13.55 -7.95 8.84
N GLU A 84 -12.66 -7.47 7.96
CA GLU A 84 -12.45 -8.02 6.63
C GLU A 84 -11.31 -9.05 6.54
N TYR A 85 -10.64 -9.33 7.67
CA TYR A 85 -9.58 -10.32 7.72
C TYR A 85 -10.15 -11.72 7.43
N GLY A 86 -9.63 -12.35 6.37
CA GLY A 86 -10.11 -13.63 5.85
C GLY A 86 -11.26 -13.53 4.85
N ILE A 87 -11.71 -12.32 4.50
CA ILE A 87 -12.79 -12.06 3.54
C ILE A 87 -12.25 -11.28 2.33
N GLU A 88 -11.97 -9.99 2.51
CA GLU A 88 -11.42 -9.13 1.46
C GLU A 88 -9.89 -9.03 1.54
N THR A 89 -9.35 -9.19 2.76
CA THR A 89 -7.93 -9.10 3.06
C THR A 89 -7.44 -10.42 3.66
N PHE A 90 -6.31 -10.93 3.15
CA PHE A 90 -5.68 -12.18 3.61
C PHE A 90 -4.35 -11.93 4.35
N GLY A 91 -4.18 -10.72 4.86
CA GLY A 91 -3.10 -10.36 5.77
C GLY A 91 -2.06 -9.41 5.18
N LEU A 92 -1.43 -8.70 6.11
CA LEU A 92 -0.42 -7.69 5.84
C LEU A 92 0.93 -8.33 5.50
N VAL A 93 1.59 -7.78 4.48
CA VAL A 93 2.95 -8.12 4.06
C VAL A 93 3.82 -6.87 4.10
N ARG A 94 4.95 -6.95 4.82
CA ARG A 94 6.00 -5.93 4.80
C ARG A 94 6.77 -5.97 3.48
N VAL A 95 6.99 -4.82 2.86
CA VAL A 95 7.82 -4.72 1.66
C VAL A 95 9.29 -4.89 2.07
N PRO A 96 10.03 -5.90 1.55
CA PRO A 96 11.43 -6.10 1.89
C PRO A 96 12.28 -5.07 1.17
N MET A 97 12.64 -3.98 1.84
CA MET A 97 13.42 -2.87 1.24
C MET A 97 14.90 -3.16 0.99
N PHE A 98 15.39 -4.34 1.40
CA PHE A 98 16.77 -4.76 1.18
C PHE A 98 16.93 -5.51 -0.15
N VAL A 99 18.17 -5.59 -0.63
CA VAL A 99 18.58 -6.43 -1.75
C VAL A 99 19.69 -7.37 -1.31
N MET A 100 19.52 -8.67 -1.51
CA MET A 100 20.53 -9.67 -1.15
C MET A 100 21.74 -9.61 -2.11
N HIS A 101 22.86 -10.22 -1.73
CA HIS A 101 24.10 -10.25 -2.52
C HIS A 101 23.94 -10.81 -3.95
N ASP A 102 22.94 -11.64 -4.21
CA ASP A 102 22.64 -12.15 -5.56
C ASP A 102 21.93 -11.11 -6.46
N HIS A 103 21.58 -9.94 -5.91
CA HIS A 103 20.84 -8.88 -6.58
C HIS A 103 19.46 -9.30 -7.11
N ILE A 104 18.89 -10.40 -6.60
CA ILE A 104 17.62 -10.96 -7.03
C ILE A 104 16.63 -10.99 -5.87
N ARG A 105 17.04 -11.48 -4.69
CA ARG A 105 16.15 -11.62 -3.52
C ARG A 105 15.98 -10.30 -2.77
N GLY A 106 14.84 -10.17 -2.07
CA GLY A 106 14.42 -8.93 -1.40
C GLY A 106 13.45 -8.13 -2.27
N LEU A 107 13.66 -6.82 -2.36
CA LEU A 107 12.80 -5.91 -3.14
C LEU A 107 12.60 -6.37 -4.60
N PRO A 108 13.62 -6.80 -5.37
CA PRO A 108 13.42 -7.16 -6.77
C PRO A 108 12.49 -8.35 -6.95
N THR A 109 12.63 -9.39 -6.12
CA THR A 109 11.71 -10.53 -6.11
C THR A 109 10.32 -10.14 -5.63
N PHE A 110 10.21 -9.25 -4.63
CA PHE A 110 8.91 -8.76 -4.18
C PHE A 110 8.15 -8.05 -5.31
N LEU A 111 8.84 -7.24 -6.11
CA LEU A 111 8.27 -6.54 -7.26
C LEU A 111 7.84 -7.47 -8.41
N LYS A 112 8.22 -8.75 -8.41
CA LYS A 112 7.73 -9.77 -9.36
C LYS A 112 6.33 -10.31 -9.05
N ASN A 113 5.81 -10.05 -7.84
CA ASN A 113 4.45 -10.50 -7.48
C ASN A 113 3.39 -9.83 -8.36
N GLN A 114 2.18 -10.39 -8.34
CA GLN A 114 1.01 -9.77 -8.96
C GLN A 114 0.49 -8.65 -8.06
N PHE A 115 0.21 -7.48 -8.64
CA PHE A 115 -0.28 -6.31 -7.91
C PHE A 115 -1.64 -5.87 -8.44
N ALA A 116 -2.51 -5.42 -7.55
CA ALA A 116 -3.82 -4.89 -7.90
C ALA A 116 -3.70 -3.53 -8.60
N GLY A 117 -4.36 -3.37 -9.74
CA GLY A 117 -4.53 -2.07 -10.41
C GLY A 117 -3.21 -1.32 -10.61
N CYS A 118 -3.08 -0.15 -9.97
CA CYS A 118 -1.86 0.67 -10.04
C CYS A 118 -0.97 0.56 -8.79
N ALA A 119 -1.22 -0.38 -7.88
CA ALA A 119 -0.51 -0.50 -6.59
C ALA A 119 1.01 -0.64 -6.77
N LYS A 120 1.49 -1.40 -7.77
CA LYS A 120 2.93 -1.49 -8.08
C LYS A 120 3.51 -0.13 -8.46
N ILE A 121 2.83 0.63 -9.31
CA ILE A 121 3.28 1.96 -9.75
C ILE A 121 3.26 2.95 -8.58
N GLN A 122 2.21 2.92 -7.75
CA GLN A 122 2.12 3.74 -6.55
C GLN A 122 3.28 3.44 -5.58
N LEU A 123 3.61 2.16 -5.37
CA LEU A 123 4.78 1.77 -4.57
C LEU A 123 6.07 2.35 -5.15
N LEU A 124 6.33 2.14 -6.44
CA LEU A 124 7.54 2.63 -7.09
C LEU A 124 7.67 4.16 -7.01
N ASN A 125 6.58 4.88 -7.26
CA ASN A 125 6.55 6.35 -7.16
C ASN A 125 6.81 6.81 -5.73
N PHE A 126 6.19 6.17 -4.74
CA PHE A 126 6.42 6.47 -3.33
C PHE A 126 7.90 6.27 -2.94
N LEU A 127 8.52 5.17 -3.39
CA LEU A 127 9.93 4.89 -3.09
C LEU A 127 10.88 5.97 -3.65
N VAL A 128 10.62 6.45 -4.88
CA VAL A 128 11.41 7.53 -5.49
C VAL A 128 11.16 8.86 -4.77
N LEU A 129 9.89 9.21 -4.52
CA LEU A 129 9.51 10.48 -3.89
C LEU A 129 10.03 10.61 -2.46
N LYS A 130 10.16 9.49 -1.73
CA LYS A 130 10.73 9.45 -0.38
C LYS A 130 12.24 9.20 -0.38
N GLU A 131 12.88 9.21 -1.55
CA GLU A 131 14.33 8.98 -1.71
C GLU A 131 14.81 7.66 -1.11
N LEU A 132 13.93 6.65 -1.06
CA LEU A 132 14.23 5.32 -0.54
C LEU A 132 14.90 4.43 -1.60
N CYS A 133 14.67 4.73 -2.88
CA CYS A 133 15.33 4.11 -4.02
C CYS A 133 15.46 5.13 -5.16
N SER A 134 16.56 5.09 -5.90
CA SER A 134 16.72 5.87 -7.13
C SER A 134 15.98 5.22 -8.32
N CYS A 135 15.68 6.01 -9.34
CA CYS A 135 15.11 5.50 -10.60
C CYS A 135 16.03 4.43 -11.25
N ASP A 136 17.35 4.62 -11.16
CA ASP A 136 18.32 3.68 -11.75
C ASP A 136 18.29 2.32 -11.03
N GLU A 137 18.26 2.32 -9.70
CA GLU A 137 18.11 1.09 -8.92
C GLU A 137 16.80 0.37 -9.24
N LEU A 138 15.68 1.10 -9.29
CA LEU A 138 14.38 0.51 -9.62
C LEU A 138 14.37 -0.04 -11.05
N ASN A 139 14.97 0.65 -12.02
CA ASN A 139 15.11 0.13 -13.38
C ASN A 139 15.90 -1.18 -13.41
N VAL A 140 16.99 -1.30 -12.63
CA VAL A 140 17.74 -2.55 -12.50
C VAL A 140 16.87 -3.66 -11.90
N TYR A 141 16.12 -3.36 -10.84
CA TYR A 141 15.26 -4.34 -10.17
C TYR A 141 14.12 -4.81 -11.07
N LEU A 142 13.54 -3.89 -11.86
CA LEU A 142 12.44 -4.17 -12.79
C LEU A 142 12.89 -4.91 -14.06
N ASN A 143 14.12 -4.70 -14.53
CA ASN A 143 14.64 -5.43 -15.69
C ASN A 143 15.16 -6.83 -15.35
N LYS A 144 15.47 -7.09 -14.08
CA LYS A 144 15.76 -8.43 -13.56
C LYS A 144 14.50 -9.20 -13.13
N SER A 145 13.33 -8.55 -13.14
CA SER A 145 12.05 -9.16 -12.78
C SER A 145 11.44 -10.02 -13.87
#